data_AF-A0AAN0JWJ2-F1
#
_entry.id   AF-A0AAN0JWJ2-F1
#
_cell.length_a   1.000
_cell.length_b   1.000
_cell.length_c   1.000
_cell.angle_alpha   90.00
_cell.angle_beta   90.00
_cell.angle_gamma   90.00
#
_symmetry.space_group_name_H-M   'P 1'
#
loop_
_entity.id
_entity.type
_entity.pdbx_description
1 polymer ?
#
loop_
_entity_poly.entity_id
_entity_poly.type
_entity_poly.pdbx_seq_one_letter_code
_entity_poly.pdbx_strand_id
1 'polypeptide(L)'
;MSASVNYSKENPQDPFVKRELTKSDHGTIMGLIDKDIAPNYKELAAQFRIPQGTIDTIAYNNRNNSAWDGLNDVVADWLRGNTEVYDEGVTANVRWLYDAVRTINKTLGTKIAKEFGIPEQSDSSTQEADKGGLSHFASSAGKEETDLE
;
A
#
# COMPACT_ATOMS: atom_id res chain seq x y z
N MET A 1 -10.15 -15.86 5.55
CA MET A 1 -10.24 -15.53 4.11
C MET A 1 -9.24 -14.42 3.86
N SER A 2 -8.06 -14.75 3.32
CA SER A 2 -7.07 -13.75 2.97
C SER A 2 -7.57 -13.02 1.73
N ALA A 3 -7.81 -11.72 1.83
CA ALA A 3 -8.10 -10.91 0.66
C ALA A 3 -6.88 -11.00 -0.26
N SER A 4 -7.04 -11.67 -1.40
CA SER A 4 -6.04 -11.68 -2.46
C SER A 4 -5.96 -10.25 -2.99
N VAL A 5 -5.00 -9.46 -2.49
CA VAL A 5 -4.74 -8.13 -3.03
C VAL A 5 -4.31 -8.33 -4.47
N ASN A 6 -5.18 -7.97 -5.40
CA ASN A 6 -4.99 -8.20 -6.83
C ASN A 6 -4.09 -7.06 -7.36
N TYR A 7 -2.77 -7.25 -7.24
CA TYR A 7 -1.78 -6.17 -7.28
C TYR A 7 -1.62 -5.43 -8.63
N SER A 8 -2.40 -5.70 -9.68
CA SER A 8 -2.31 -4.90 -10.94
C SER A 8 -3.45 -5.00 -11.96
N LYS A 9 -4.58 -5.69 -11.74
CA LYS A 9 -5.55 -5.88 -12.86
C LYS A 9 -6.91 -5.20 -12.73
N GLU A 10 -7.36 -4.87 -11.52
CA GLU A 10 -8.79 -4.57 -11.29
C GLU A 10 -9.17 -3.08 -11.23
N ASN A 11 -8.20 -2.15 -11.17
CA ASN A 11 -8.49 -0.72 -11.19
C ASN A 11 -7.70 0.06 -12.26
N PRO A 12 -8.09 -0.01 -13.54
CA PRO A 12 -7.38 0.65 -14.66
C PRO A 12 -7.40 2.19 -14.60
N GLN A 13 -8.13 2.79 -13.66
CA GLN A 13 -8.18 4.22 -13.41
C GLN A 13 -7.17 4.70 -12.36
N ASP A 14 -6.52 3.79 -11.62
CA ASP A 14 -5.46 4.15 -10.67
C ASP A 14 -4.15 4.44 -11.43
N PRO A 15 -3.66 5.70 -11.48
CA PRO A 15 -2.42 6.03 -12.17
C PRO A 15 -1.17 5.41 -11.49
N PHE A 16 -1.26 5.01 -10.22
CA PHE A 16 -0.14 4.42 -9.46
C PHE A 16 -0.01 2.92 -9.69
N VAL A 17 -1.08 2.26 -10.13
CA VAL A 17 -1.01 0.92 -10.72
C VAL A 17 -0.26 0.95 -12.06
N LYS A 18 -0.25 2.10 -12.76
CA LYS A 18 0.46 2.28 -14.03
C LYS A 18 1.92 2.71 -13.89
N ARG A 19 2.35 3.22 -12.72
CA ARG A 19 3.76 3.55 -12.50
C ARG A 19 4.53 2.28 -12.10
N GLU A 20 5.08 1.65 -13.13
CA GLU A 20 6.04 0.58 -13.00
C GLU A 20 7.30 1.06 -12.27
N LEU A 21 7.80 0.22 -11.37
CA LEU A 21 9.09 0.38 -10.71
C LEU A 21 10.08 -0.55 -11.38
N THR A 22 11.25 -0.02 -11.71
CA THR A 22 12.30 -0.77 -12.39
C THR A 22 13.57 -0.80 -11.56
N LYS A 23 14.61 -1.46 -12.06
CA LYS A 23 15.92 -1.49 -11.42
C LYS A 23 16.51 -0.09 -11.18
N SER A 24 16.13 0.93 -11.94
CA SER A 24 16.61 2.31 -11.68
C SER A 24 16.03 2.91 -10.41
N ASP A 25 14.85 2.46 -9.98
CA ASP A 25 14.19 2.93 -8.76
C ASP A 25 14.76 2.28 -7.48
N HIS A 26 15.59 1.25 -7.62
CA HIS A 26 16.15 0.47 -6.51
C HIS A 26 16.79 1.35 -5.43
N GLY A 27 17.64 2.30 -5.82
CA GLY A 27 18.32 3.20 -4.87
C GLY A 27 17.34 4.07 -4.07
N THR A 28 16.32 4.62 -4.74
CA THR A 28 15.25 5.40 -4.10
C THR A 28 14.46 4.56 -3.12
N ILE A 29 14.08 3.34 -3.52
CA ILE A 29 13.33 2.41 -2.67
C ILE A 29 14.15 2.08 -1.43
N MET A 30 15.39 1.64 -1.61
CA MET A 30 16.28 1.31 -0.49
C MET A 30 16.47 2.49 0.45
N GLY A 31 16.67 3.70 -0.06
CA GLY A 31 16.80 4.90 0.76
C GLY A 31 15.54 5.25 1.58
N LEU A 32 14.37 4.79 1.17
CA LEU A 32 13.13 4.96 1.91
C LEU A 32 12.96 3.91 3.00
N ILE A 33 13.29 2.64 2.72
CA ILE A 33 12.85 1.52 3.55
C ILE A 33 13.95 0.84 4.36
N ASP A 34 15.22 1.14 4.10
CA ASP A 34 16.36 0.39 4.66
C ASP A 34 16.36 0.27 6.18
N LYS A 35 16.28 1.39 6.90
CA LYS A 35 16.39 1.43 8.37
C LYS A 35 15.23 0.73 9.07
N ASP A 36 14.03 0.90 8.53
CA ASP A 36 12.79 0.51 9.18
C ASP A 36 12.33 -0.90 8.78
N ILE A 37 12.72 -1.37 7.59
CA ILE A 37 12.26 -2.66 7.04
C ILE A 37 13.35 -3.72 7.00
N ALA A 38 14.63 -3.37 7.03
CA ALA A 38 15.71 -4.37 6.92
C ALA A 38 15.56 -5.54 7.92
N PRO A 39 15.22 -5.34 9.21
CA PRO A 39 15.00 -6.47 10.13
C PRO A 39 13.86 -7.42 9.71
N ASN A 40 12.90 -6.93 8.93
CA ASN A 40 11.70 -7.63 8.49
C ASN A 40 11.72 -7.95 6.98
N TYR A 41 12.90 -7.99 6.35
CA TYR A 41 13.02 -8.16 4.90
C TYR A 41 12.34 -9.43 4.35
N LYS A 42 12.28 -10.51 5.14
CA LYS A 42 11.59 -11.76 4.76
C LYS A 42 10.07 -11.59 4.70
N GLU A 43 9.51 -10.80 5.62
CA GLU A 43 8.08 -10.48 5.60
C GLU A 43 7.75 -9.60 4.39
N LEU A 44 8.61 -8.63 4.07
CA LEU A 44 8.47 -7.83 2.86
C LEU A 44 8.52 -8.71 1.60
N ALA A 45 9.46 -9.65 1.53
CA ALA A 45 9.57 -10.58 0.42
C ALA A 45 8.29 -11.40 0.20
N ALA A 46 7.65 -11.84 1.29
CA ALA A 46 6.37 -12.54 1.23
C ALA A 46 5.24 -11.63 0.69
N GLN A 47 5.22 -10.35 1.09
CA GLN A 47 4.26 -9.36 0.55
C GLN A 47 4.49 -9.08 -0.95
N PHE A 48 5.76 -9.11 -1.40
CA PHE A 48 6.16 -9.09 -2.80
C PHE A 48 5.90 -10.42 -3.54
N ARG A 49 5.29 -11.40 -2.86
CA ARG A 49 4.99 -12.73 -3.41
C ARG A 49 6.23 -13.44 -3.96
N ILE A 50 7.42 -13.13 -3.43
CA ILE A 50 8.63 -13.87 -3.75
C ILE A 50 8.47 -15.31 -3.25
N PRO A 51 8.74 -16.34 -4.05
CA PRO A 51 8.59 -17.73 -3.63
C PRO A 51 9.43 -18.04 -2.39
N GLN A 52 8.87 -18.84 -1.45
CA GLN A 52 9.54 -19.16 -0.19
C GLN A 52 10.96 -19.73 -0.40
N GLY A 53 11.16 -20.59 -1.40
CA GLY A 53 12.49 -21.14 -1.71
C GLY A 53 13.53 -20.06 -2.12
N THR A 54 13.08 -19.00 -2.79
CA THR A 54 13.91 -17.83 -3.11
C THR A 54 14.20 -17.02 -1.84
N ILE A 55 13.20 -16.80 -0.98
CA ILE A 55 13.38 -16.12 0.32
C ILE A 55 14.42 -16.86 1.17
N ASP A 56 14.32 -18.20 1.23
CA ASP A 56 15.24 -19.04 1.99
C ASP A 56 16.66 -18.98 1.41
N THR A 57 16.78 -18.94 0.07
CA THR A 57 18.06 -18.77 -0.62
C THR A 57 18.70 -17.42 -0.31
N ILE A 58 17.93 -16.32 -0.38
CA ILE A 58 18.41 -14.98 -0.01
C ILE A 58 18.88 -14.96 1.45
N ALA A 59 18.09 -15.56 2.35
CA ALA A 59 18.44 -15.63 3.77
C ALA A 59 19.71 -16.45 4.02
N TYR A 60 19.85 -17.58 3.32
CA TYR A 60 21.05 -18.42 3.42
C TYR A 60 22.29 -17.69 2.90
N ASN A 61 22.21 -17.02 1.76
CA ASN A 61 23.33 -16.29 1.16
C ASN A 61 23.81 -15.13 2.04
N ASN A 62 22.89 -14.50 2.76
CA ASN A 62 23.17 -13.34 3.63
C ASN A 62 23.30 -13.70 5.12
N ARG A 63 23.45 -14.98 5.49
CA ARG A 63 23.51 -15.44 6.89
C ARG A 63 24.63 -14.83 7.75
N ASN A 64 25.70 -14.36 7.09
CA ASN A 64 26.85 -13.71 7.73
C ASN A 64 26.91 -12.20 7.42
N ASN A 65 25.89 -11.67 6.73
CA ASN A 65 25.80 -10.29 6.31
C ASN A 65 24.77 -9.54 7.17
N SER A 66 24.60 -8.25 6.91
CA SER A 66 23.61 -7.45 7.62
C SER A 66 22.20 -7.72 7.10
N ALA A 67 21.18 -7.37 7.90
CA ALA A 67 19.79 -7.43 7.45
C ALA A 67 19.53 -6.50 6.24
N TRP A 68 20.34 -5.45 6.08
CA TRP A 68 20.32 -4.57 4.91
C TRP A 68 20.64 -5.33 3.63
N ASP A 69 21.61 -6.24 3.65
CA ASP A 69 21.99 -7.04 2.47
C ASP A 69 20.85 -7.97 2.05
N GLY A 70 20.17 -8.59 3.03
CA GLY A 70 18.97 -9.38 2.77
C GLY A 70 17.83 -8.57 2.14
N LEU A 71 17.61 -7.34 2.61
CA LEU A 71 16.63 -6.42 2.03
C LEU A 71 17.01 -5.97 0.62
N ASN A 72 18.28 -5.63 0.40
CA ASN A 72 18.82 -5.26 -0.90
C ASN A 72 18.54 -6.34 -1.95
N ASP A 73 18.80 -7.61 -1.60
CA ASP A 73 18.53 -8.74 -2.49
C ASP A 73 17.04 -8.96 -2.75
N VAL A 74 16.18 -8.78 -1.73
CA VAL A 74 14.71 -8.86 -1.89
C VAL A 74 14.19 -7.81 -2.86
N VAL A 75 14.60 -6.55 -2.70
CA VAL A 75 14.17 -5.46 -3.58
C VAL A 75 14.71 -5.66 -5.00
N ALA A 76 15.97 -6.09 -5.13
CA ALA A 76 16.56 -6.38 -6.42
C ALA A 76 15.85 -7.53 -7.16
N ASP A 77 15.45 -8.59 -6.44
CA ASP A 77 14.75 -9.73 -7.03
C ASP A 77 13.33 -9.36 -7.47
N TRP A 78 12.59 -8.66 -6.62
CA TRP A 78 11.24 -8.15 -6.93
C TRP A 78 11.23 -7.25 -8.18
N LEU A 79 12.15 -6.27 -8.24
CA LEU A 79 12.27 -5.34 -9.39
C LEU A 79 12.80 -6.02 -10.66
N ARG A 80 13.47 -7.17 -10.54
CA ARG A 80 13.93 -7.92 -11.72
C ARG A 80 12.74 -8.51 -12.49
N GLY A 81 11.59 -8.71 -11.83
CA GLY A 81 10.39 -9.30 -12.44
C GLY A 81 10.61 -10.72 -12.99
N ASN A 82 11.77 -11.34 -12.70
CA ASN A 82 12.17 -12.62 -13.27
C ASN A 82 11.76 -13.74 -12.35
N THR A 83 10.48 -14.06 -12.34
CA THR A 83 10.10 -15.47 -12.24
C THR A 83 8.85 -15.65 -13.07
N GLU A 84 8.78 -16.71 -13.86
CA GLU A 84 7.56 -17.25 -14.48
C GLU A 84 6.47 -17.64 -13.44
N VAL A 85 6.62 -17.19 -12.19
CA VAL A 85 5.89 -17.56 -10.98
C VAL A 85 5.02 -16.40 -10.48
N TYR A 86 5.28 -15.16 -10.89
CA TYR A 86 4.34 -14.06 -10.71
C TYR A 86 3.25 -14.23 -11.76
N ASP A 87 1.96 -14.15 -11.36
CA ASP A 87 0.82 -14.18 -12.27
C ASP A 87 1.17 -13.42 -13.57
N GLU A 88 1.17 -14.10 -14.73
CA GLU A 88 1.66 -13.54 -16.01
C GLU A 88 1.20 -12.08 -16.19
N GLY A 89 2.17 -11.16 -16.26
CA GLY A 89 1.93 -9.75 -16.55
C GLY A 89 1.76 -8.82 -15.33
N VAL A 90 2.09 -9.25 -14.11
CA VAL A 90 2.17 -8.34 -12.94
C VAL A 90 3.60 -7.80 -12.79
N THR A 91 3.78 -6.50 -13.03
CA THR A 91 5.07 -5.80 -12.84
C THR A 91 5.12 -5.14 -11.45
N ALA A 92 6.34 -4.99 -10.92
CA ALA A 92 6.58 -4.22 -9.72
C ALA A 92 6.08 -2.78 -9.93
N ASN A 93 5.30 -2.25 -8.99
CA ASN A 93 4.69 -0.93 -9.13
C ASN A 93 4.57 -0.25 -7.78
N VAL A 94 4.37 1.07 -7.83
CA VAL A 94 4.31 1.95 -6.67
C VAL A 94 3.22 1.55 -5.68
N ARG A 95 2.05 1.13 -6.17
CA ARG A 95 0.94 0.72 -5.30
C ARG A 95 1.29 -0.53 -4.49
N TRP A 96 1.92 -1.51 -5.14
CA TRP A 96 2.36 -2.73 -4.46
C TRP A 96 3.44 -2.45 -3.41
N LEU A 97 4.43 -1.59 -3.71
CA LEU A 97 5.41 -1.14 -2.73
C LEU A 97 4.72 -0.53 -1.50
N TYR A 98 3.77 0.36 -1.72
CA TYR A 98 3.00 1.00 -0.67
C TYR A 98 2.24 0.00 0.20
N ASP A 99 1.44 -0.89 -0.39
CA ASP A 99 0.61 -1.84 0.36
C ASP A 99 1.48 -2.84 1.14
N ALA A 100 2.55 -3.34 0.53
CA ALA A 100 3.49 -4.25 1.17
C ALA A 100 4.18 -3.61 2.38
N VAL A 101 4.71 -2.40 2.22
CA VAL A 101 5.39 -1.69 3.31
C VAL A 101 4.40 -1.27 4.39
N ARG A 102 3.20 -0.80 4.03
CA ARG A 102 2.16 -0.39 4.99
C ARG A 102 1.71 -1.53 5.90
N THR A 103 1.73 -2.77 5.41
CA THR A 103 1.40 -3.97 6.19
C THR A 103 2.40 -4.17 7.35
N ILE A 104 3.68 -3.84 7.12
CA ILE A 104 4.76 -4.05 8.10
C ILE A 104 4.95 -2.79 8.96
N ASN A 105 4.94 -1.61 8.35
CA ASN A 105 5.12 -0.32 9.00
C ASN A 105 4.20 0.73 8.37
N LYS A 106 3.08 0.99 9.06
CA LYS A 106 2.05 1.93 8.61
C LYS A 106 2.61 3.35 8.36
N THR A 107 3.42 3.86 9.28
CA THR A 107 4.02 5.19 9.20
C THR A 107 4.91 5.33 7.97
N LEU A 108 5.67 4.28 7.64
CA LEU A 108 6.51 4.26 6.45
C LEU A 108 5.69 4.15 5.16
N GLY A 109 4.61 3.36 5.17
CA GLY A 109 3.63 3.34 4.08
C GLY A 109 3.10 4.74 3.75
N THR A 110 2.73 5.53 4.77
CA THR A 110 2.34 6.95 4.59
C THR A 110 3.45 7.80 3.95
N LYS A 111 4.71 7.60 4.33
CA LYS A 111 5.84 8.32 3.71
C LYS A 111 6.00 7.97 2.24
N ILE A 112 5.90 6.69 1.89
CA ILE A 112 5.94 6.21 0.50
C ILE A 112 4.76 6.79 -0.28
N ALA A 113 3.55 6.79 0.29
CA ALA A 113 2.40 7.41 -0.35
C ALA A 113 2.66 8.89 -0.69
N LYS A 114 3.25 9.65 0.23
CA LYS A 114 3.62 11.05 -0.02
C LYS A 114 4.70 11.20 -1.08
N GLU A 115 5.78 10.41 -1.00
CA GLU A 115 6.91 10.45 -1.95
C GLU A 115 6.46 10.17 -3.38
N PHE A 116 5.54 9.21 -3.53
CA PHE A 116 5.04 8.81 -4.84
C PHE A 116 3.70 9.45 -5.22
N GLY A 117 3.12 10.31 -4.37
CA GLY A 117 1.86 11.01 -4.63
C GLY A 117 0.59 10.16 -4.55
N ILE A 118 0.62 8.99 -3.90
CA ILE A 118 -0.53 8.10 -3.72
C ILE A 118 -1.54 8.76 -2.74
N PRO A 119 -2.82 8.92 -3.12
CA PRO A 119 -3.85 9.35 -2.18
C PRO A 119 -3.93 8.35 -1.02
N GLU A 120 -3.73 8.82 0.22
CA GLU A 120 -3.97 7.95 1.38
C GLU A 120 -5.43 7.50 1.36
N GLN A 121 -5.64 6.19 1.33
CA GLN A 121 -6.97 5.65 1.60
C GLN A 121 -7.28 5.95 3.06
N SER A 122 -8.25 6.85 3.28
CA SER A 122 -8.81 7.09 4.60
C SER A 122 -9.26 5.76 5.19
N ASP A 123 -8.75 5.41 6.37
CA ASP A 123 -9.21 4.25 7.14
C ASP A 123 -10.62 4.53 7.70
N SER A 124 -11.59 4.81 6.82
CA SER A 124 -12.99 5.04 7.20
C SER A 124 -13.68 3.70 7.44
N SER A 125 -13.27 3.00 8.49
CA SER A 125 -14.08 1.94 9.09
C SER A 125 -15.01 2.58 10.13
N THR A 126 -16.03 3.29 9.66
CA THR A 126 -17.22 3.59 10.47
C THR A 126 -18.40 3.87 9.53
N GLN A 127 -19.12 2.82 9.17
CA GLN A 127 -20.54 2.93 8.89
C GLN A 127 -21.24 1.82 9.68
N GLU A 128 -21.30 2.00 11.00
CA GLU A 128 -22.50 1.55 11.69
C GLU A 128 -23.62 2.47 11.22
N ALA A 129 -24.60 1.87 10.54
CA ALA A 129 -25.80 2.55 10.11
C ALA A 129 -26.62 2.90 11.35
N ASP A 130 -26.53 4.16 11.80
CA ASP A 130 -27.51 4.73 12.71
C ASP A 130 -28.82 4.95 11.95
N LYS A 131 -29.65 3.90 11.90
CA LYS A 131 -31.07 4.03 11.57
C LYS A 131 -31.83 4.37 12.85
N GLY A 132 -31.79 5.63 13.23
CA GLY A 132 -32.57 6.12 14.36
C GLY A 132 -32.72 7.64 14.35
N GLY A 133 -33.72 8.17 13.62
CA GLY A 133 -34.15 9.54 13.86
C GLY A 133 -34.74 10.27 12.66
N LEU A 134 -36.00 9.94 12.33
CA LEU A 134 -36.88 10.89 11.68
C LEU A 134 -37.06 12.11 12.60
N SER A 135 -36.55 13.27 12.24
CA SER A 135 -37.28 14.52 12.41
C SER A 135 -36.76 15.60 11.46
N HIS A 136 -37.71 16.23 10.78
CA HIS A 136 -37.53 17.17 9.70
C HIS A 136 -36.79 18.44 10.14
N PHE A 137 -35.97 18.95 9.21
CA PHE A 137 -35.39 20.28 9.23
C PHE A 137 -36.46 21.38 9.29
N ALA A 138 -36.14 22.40 10.10
CA ALA A 138 -36.81 23.66 10.27
C ALA A 138 -36.85 24.52 8.99
N SER A 139 -37.74 25.52 8.95
CA SER A 139 -37.50 26.77 8.23
C SER A 139 -38.29 27.95 8.80
N SER A 140 -37.50 28.92 9.28
CA SER A 140 -37.64 30.38 9.15
C SER A 140 -38.84 31.13 9.75
N ALA A 141 -38.48 32.08 10.62
CA ALA A 141 -39.28 33.20 11.08
C ALA A 141 -39.68 34.20 9.98
N GLY A 142 -40.80 34.89 10.18
CA GLY A 142 -41.25 36.09 9.47
C GLY A 142 -42.34 36.79 10.27
N LYS A 143 -42.12 38.07 10.58
CA LYS A 143 -42.96 38.97 11.39
C LYS A 143 -44.13 39.52 10.55
N GLU A 144 -45.28 39.83 11.16
CA GLU A 144 -45.88 41.18 11.32
C GLU A 144 -47.36 41.10 11.73
N GLU A 145 -47.78 42.09 12.51
CA GLU A 145 -49.10 42.32 13.10
C GLU A 145 -50.16 42.81 12.08
N THR A 146 -51.40 42.91 12.58
CA THR A 146 -52.61 43.60 12.04
C THR A 146 -53.43 42.81 11.01
N ASP A 147 -54.76 42.82 10.99
CA ASP A 147 -55.79 43.56 11.73
C ASP A 147 -57.12 42.76 11.70
N LEU A 148 -58.06 43.14 12.56
CA LEU A 148 -59.44 42.67 12.63
C LEU A 148 -60.24 43.05 11.38
N GLU A 149 -61.14 42.16 10.94
CA GLU A 149 -62.60 42.40 10.87
C GLU A 149 -63.37 41.08 10.74
#